data_AF-A0A7J5EAM2-F1
#
_entry.id   AF-A0A7J5EAM2-F1
#
_cell.length_a   1.000
_cell.length_b   1.000
_cell.length_c   1.000
_cell.angle_alpha   90.00
_cell.angle_beta   90.00
_cell.angle_gamma   90.00
#
_symmetry.space_group_name_H-M   'P 1'
#
loop_
_entity.id
_entity.type
_entity.pdbx_description
1 polymer ?
#
loop_
_entity_poly.entity_id
_entity_poly.type
_entity_poly.pdbx_seq_one_letter_code
_entity_poly.pdbx_strand_id
1 'polypeptide(L)'
;MSDYIQKYVEAVFRNSSDTGELFDAFQLALSEKINDFELYKILLGNPALTKDEILMYSDKLCKELKEKEFDVCMWTANVLSTRTYEYGCRESSIAYFEKAFYSKPENCEPLLKVLNLYDTEMNFPTNKKILNIIDLGLHSIKEKSKLYYSLSELYKKIGNEKQSNEFLKLAEKSARKENQ
;
A
#
# COMPACT_ATOMS: atom_id res chain seq x y z
N MET A 1 -33.06 6.01 -2.96
CA MET A 1 -32.78 5.70 -1.53
C MET A 1 -31.29 5.47 -1.32
N SER A 2 -30.68 4.50 -2.02
CA SER A 2 -29.22 4.26 -1.99
C SER A 2 -28.37 5.51 -2.28
N ASP A 3 -28.71 6.33 -3.30
CA ASP A 3 -27.95 7.56 -3.62
C ASP A 3 -27.96 8.63 -2.50
N TYR A 4 -29.06 8.72 -1.74
CA TYR A 4 -29.14 9.65 -0.60
C TYR A 4 -28.28 9.18 0.56
N ILE A 5 -28.29 7.86 0.84
CA ILE A 5 -27.47 7.27 1.89
C ILE A 5 -25.98 7.39 1.54
N GLN A 6 -25.60 7.13 0.29
CA GLN A 6 -24.22 7.28 -0.16
C GLN A 6 -23.70 8.71 0.03
N LYS A 7 -24.50 9.72 -0.35
CA LYS A 7 -24.17 11.14 -0.13
C LYS A 7 -24.06 11.50 1.35
N TYR A 8 -24.95 10.96 2.18
CA TYR A 8 -24.88 11.16 3.63
C TYR A 8 -23.60 10.56 4.22
N VAL A 9 -23.30 9.30 3.91
CA VAL A 9 -22.06 8.62 4.35
C VAL A 9 -20.83 9.38 3.88
N GLU A 10 -20.80 9.82 2.62
CA GLU A 10 -19.68 10.60 2.09
C GLU A 10 -19.47 11.90 2.89
N ALA A 11 -20.57 12.61 3.19
CA ALA A 11 -20.51 13.84 3.95
C ALA A 11 -19.97 13.61 5.37
N VAL A 12 -20.36 12.51 6.03
CA VAL A 12 -19.83 12.14 7.35
C VAL A 12 -18.35 11.79 7.25
N PHE A 13 -17.95 10.89 6.33
CA PHE A 13 -16.55 10.50 6.14
C PHE A 13 -15.62 11.67 5.84
N ARG A 14 -16.11 12.69 5.12
CA ARG A 14 -15.31 13.86 4.74
C ARG A 14 -15.15 14.87 5.87
N ASN A 15 -16.21 15.08 6.66
CA ASN A 15 -16.30 16.26 7.53
C ASN A 15 -16.32 15.94 9.03
N SER A 16 -16.70 14.72 9.43
CA SER A 16 -16.74 14.37 10.85
C SER A 16 -15.34 14.18 11.41
N SER A 17 -15.15 14.69 12.62
CA SER A 17 -13.97 14.45 13.46
C SER A 17 -14.30 13.53 14.65
N ASP A 18 -15.54 13.05 14.76
CA ASP A 18 -15.97 12.14 15.82
C ASP A 18 -15.85 10.69 15.34
N THR A 19 -15.10 9.89 16.09
CA THR A 19 -14.81 8.51 15.71
C THR A 19 -16.03 7.61 15.80
N GLY A 20 -16.99 7.92 16.67
CA GLY A 20 -18.28 7.24 16.77
C GLY A 20 -19.14 7.46 15.55
N GLU A 21 -19.29 8.72 15.11
CA GLU A 21 -20.01 9.07 13.88
C GLU A 21 -19.40 8.41 12.64
N LEU A 22 -18.07 8.40 12.53
CA LEU A 22 -17.36 7.73 11.44
C LEU A 22 -17.62 6.21 11.45
N PHE A 23 -17.62 5.60 12.64
CA PHE A 23 -17.90 4.17 12.79
C PHE A 23 -19.36 3.84 12.41
N ASP A 24 -20.32 4.64 12.87
CA ASP A 24 -21.74 4.43 12.57
C ASP A 24 -22.03 4.58 11.08
N ALA A 25 -21.46 5.62 10.43
CA ALA A 25 -21.56 5.80 8.99
C ALA A 25 -20.91 4.64 8.21
N PHE A 26 -19.80 4.09 8.71
CA PHE A 26 -19.16 2.92 8.13
C PHE A 26 -20.03 1.66 8.24
N GLN A 27 -20.63 1.40 9.41
CA GLN A 27 -21.56 0.27 9.56
C GLN A 27 -22.78 0.41 8.66
N LEU A 28 -23.33 1.63 8.55
CA LEU A 28 -24.45 1.92 7.65
C LEU A 28 -24.07 1.66 6.18
N ALA A 29 -22.87 2.08 5.76
CA ALA A 29 -22.42 1.85 4.38
C ALA A 29 -22.32 0.36 4.04
N LEU A 30 -21.81 -0.44 4.98
CA LEU A 30 -21.71 -1.90 4.83
C LEU A 30 -23.08 -2.59 4.85
N SER A 31 -24.00 -2.18 5.75
CA SER A 31 -25.34 -2.78 5.84
C SER A 31 -26.16 -2.54 4.57
N GLU A 32 -25.99 -1.36 3.96
CA GLU A 32 -26.58 -0.99 2.68
C GLU A 32 -25.84 -1.56 1.46
N LYS A 33 -24.78 -2.37 1.70
CA LYS A 33 -23.97 -3.05 0.66
C LYS A 33 -23.38 -2.07 -0.36
N ILE A 34 -22.96 -0.89 0.08
CA ILE A 34 -22.24 0.04 -0.77
C ILE A 34 -20.86 -0.55 -1.04
N ASN A 35 -20.63 -1.00 -2.29
CA ASN A 35 -19.39 -1.62 -2.74
C ASN A 35 -18.43 -0.63 -3.42
N ASP A 36 -18.76 0.66 -3.42
CA ASP A 36 -17.92 1.70 -4.01
C ASP A 36 -16.71 1.98 -3.11
N PHE A 37 -15.54 1.48 -3.51
CA PHE A 37 -14.31 1.68 -2.75
C PHE A 37 -13.88 3.15 -2.69
N GLU A 38 -14.24 3.99 -3.66
CA GLU A 38 -13.86 5.41 -3.64
C GLU A 38 -14.46 6.14 -2.42
N LEU A 39 -15.66 5.73 -2.00
CA LEU A 39 -16.28 6.24 -0.78
C LEU A 39 -15.43 5.92 0.47
N TYR A 40 -14.97 4.68 0.59
CA TYR A 40 -14.17 4.26 1.74
C TYR A 40 -12.75 4.83 1.74
N LYS A 41 -12.21 5.21 0.56
CA LYS A 41 -10.95 5.96 0.52
C LYS A 41 -11.05 7.29 1.27
N ILE A 42 -12.22 7.93 1.24
CA ILE A 42 -12.48 9.19 1.96
C ILE A 42 -12.41 8.93 3.48
N LEU A 43 -13.06 7.86 3.97
CA LEU A 43 -12.97 7.44 5.37
C LEU A 43 -11.52 7.19 5.78
N LEU A 44 -10.80 6.32 5.04
CA LEU A 44 -9.42 5.95 5.38
C LEU A 44 -8.46 7.14 5.30
N GLY A 45 -8.77 8.13 4.47
CA GLY A 45 -8.02 9.38 4.37
C GLY A 45 -8.35 10.41 5.46
N ASN A 46 -9.37 10.18 6.30
CA ASN A 46 -9.81 11.14 7.29
C ASN A 46 -8.73 11.33 8.38
N PRO A 47 -8.33 12.58 8.69
CA PRO A 47 -7.27 12.87 9.65
C PRO A 47 -7.65 12.58 11.11
N ALA A 48 -8.93 12.46 11.44
CA ALA A 48 -9.40 12.11 12.78
C ALA A 48 -9.12 10.65 13.14
N LEU A 49 -8.91 9.79 12.15
CA LEU A 49 -8.62 8.38 12.39
C LEU A 49 -7.22 8.16 12.92
N THR A 50 -7.12 7.37 13.97
CA THR A 50 -5.87 6.78 14.43
C THR A 50 -5.41 5.67 13.49
N LYS A 51 -4.13 5.30 13.58
CA LYS A 51 -3.58 4.13 12.89
C LYS A 51 -4.44 2.87 13.14
N ASP A 52 -4.80 2.58 14.38
CA ASP A 52 -5.50 1.34 14.71
C ASP A 52 -6.91 1.30 14.12
N GLU A 53 -7.59 2.44 14.04
CA GLU A 53 -8.88 2.56 13.36
C GLU A 53 -8.75 2.38 11.85
N ILE A 54 -7.72 2.98 11.22
CA ILE A 54 -7.41 2.75 9.80
C ILE A 54 -7.24 1.24 9.56
N LEU A 55 -6.42 0.55 10.36
CA LEU A 55 -6.20 -0.90 10.24
C LEU A 55 -7.50 -1.69 10.43
N MET A 56 -8.31 -1.33 11.43
CA MET A 56 -9.59 -1.98 11.70
C MET A 56 -10.56 -1.85 10.51
N TYR A 57 -10.75 -0.64 9.98
CA TYR A 57 -11.62 -0.40 8.83
C TYR A 57 -11.11 -1.13 7.60
N SER A 58 -9.81 -1.04 7.32
CA SER A 58 -9.19 -1.70 6.16
C SER A 58 -9.30 -3.22 6.21
N ASP A 59 -9.08 -3.84 7.37
CA ASP A 59 -9.24 -5.30 7.52
C ASP A 59 -10.69 -5.75 7.40
N LYS A 60 -11.64 -4.93 7.87
CA LYS A 60 -13.07 -5.19 7.66
C LYS A 60 -13.41 -5.06 6.16
N LEU A 61 -12.93 -4.03 5.48
CA LEU A 61 -13.14 -3.84 4.04
C LEU A 61 -12.54 -4.97 3.20
N CYS A 62 -11.37 -5.50 3.55
CA CYS A 62 -10.80 -6.66 2.85
C CYS A 62 -11.71 -7.91 2.96
N LYS A 63 -12.44 -8.06 4.07
CA LYS A 63 -13.36 -9.20 4.28
C LYS A 63 -14.67 -9.03 3.52
N GLU A 64 -15.22 -7.81 3.51
CA GLU A 64 -16.51 -7.51 2.87
C GLU A 64 -16.38 -7.28 1.35
N LEU A 65 -15.30 -6.62 0.91
CA LEU A 65 -15.02 -6.26 -0.48
C LEU A 65 -13.85 -7.08 -1.04
N LYS A 66 -13.95 -8.41 -1.02
CA LYS A 66 -12.85 -9.32 -1.41
C LYS A 66 -12.27 -9.02 -2.80
N GLU A 67 -13.12 -8.66 -3.76
CA GLU A 67 -12.69 -8.31 -5.13
C GLU A 67 -11.86 -7.02 -5.20
N LYS A 68 -11.90 -6.20 -4.13
CA LYS A 68 -11.17 -4.95 -3.97
C LYS A 68 -10.02 -5.06 -2.98
N GLU A 69 -9.67 -6.26 -2.51
CA GLU A 69 -8.64 -6.44 -1.48
C GLU A 69 -7.31 -5.78 -1.88
N PHE A 70 -6.88 -5.96 -3.13
CA PHE A 70 -5.70 -5.28 -3.66
C PHE A 70 -5.77 -3.75 -3.50
N ASP A 71 -6.88 -3.14 -3.93
CA ASP A 71 -7.08 -1.69 -3.90
C ASP A 71 -7.16 -1.15 -2.46
N VAL A 72 -7.88 -1.86 -1.59
CA VAL A 72 -7.97 -1.57 -0.15
C VAL A 72 -6.58 -1.59 0.46
N CYS A 73 -5.80 -2.64 0.17
CA CYS A 73 -4.48 -2.80 0.75
C CYS A 73 -3.51 -1.71 0.27
N MET A 74 -3.51 -1.41 -1.03
CA MET A 74 -2.69 -0.35 -1.63
C MET A 74 -3.04 1.02 -1.05
N TRP A 75 -4.33 1.37 -0.95
CA TRP A 75 -4.74 2.65 -0.39
C TRP A 75 -4.35 2.79 1.08
N THR A 76 -4.62 1.76 1.88
CA THR A 76 -4.27 1.73 3.30
C THR A 76 -2.77 1.93 3.50
N ALA A 77 -1.95 1.19 2.74
CA ALA A 77 -0.50 1.33 2.79
C ALA A 77 -0.05 2.76 2.41
N ASN A 78 -0.65 3.36 1.38
CA ASN A 78 -0.35 4.73 0.98
C ASN A 78 -0.72 5.75 2.07
N VAL A 79 -1.90 5.64 2.67
CA VAL A 79 -2.31 6.51 3.79
C VAL A 79 -1.34 6.40 4.97
N LEU A 80 -0.96 5.19 5.35
CA LEU A 80 -0.02 4.99 6.46
C LEU A 80 1.39 5.47 6.11
N SER A 81 1.78 5.41 4.83
CA SER A 81 3.09 5.89 4.37
C SER A 81 3.25 7.41 4.41
N THR A 82 2.15 8.18 4.43
CA THR A 82 2.22 9.64 4.61
C THR A 82 2.30 10.03 6.09
N ARG A 83 2.07 9.07 7.00
CA ARG A 83 2.07 9.25 8.45
C ARG A 83 3.28 8.58 9.12
N THR A 84 4.42 8.51 8.44
CA THR A 84 5.61 7.77 8.92
C THR A 84 6.21 8.29 10.22
N TYR A 85 5.87 9.50 10.66
CA TYR A 85 6.26 10.03 11.97
C TYR A 85 5.46 9.42 13.12
N GLU A 86 4.28 8.85 12.85
CA GLU A 86 3.46 8.16 13.83
C GLU A 86 4.00 6.75 14.09
N TYR A 87 4.01 6.36 15.36
CA TYR A 87 4.58 5.08 15.79
C TYR A 87 3.88 3.88 15.13
N GLY A 88 4.67 3.06 14.41
CA GLY A 88 4.19 1.84 13.77
C GLY A 88 3.51 2.04 12.42
N CYS A 89 3.33 3.28 11.94
CA CYS A 89 2.70 3.54 10.64
C CYS A 89 3.57 3.05 9.47
N ARG A 90 4.90 3.20 9.56
CA ARG A 90 5.83 2.68 8.56
C ARG A 90 5.75 1.14 8.45
N GLU A 91 5.81 0.44 9.59
CA GLU A 91 5.73 -1.02 9.64
C GLU A 91 4.39 -1.53 9.10
N SER A 92 3.30 -0.84 9.45
CA SER A 92 1.96 -1.17 8.99
C SER A 92 1.79 -0.91 7.49
N SER A 93 2.36 0.18 6.98
CA SER A 93 2.41 0.47 5.54
C SER A 93 3.14 -0.63 4.77
N ILE A 94 4.32 -1.07 5.24
CA ILE A 94 5.06 -2.18 4.65
C ILE A 94 4.22 -3.46 4.65
N ALA A 95 3.55 -3.79 5.76
CA ALA A 95 2.71 -4.98 5.88
C ALA A 95 1.51 -4.95 4.91
N TYR A 96 0.91 -3.78 4.68
CA TYR A 96 -0.23 -3.65 3.78
C TYR A 96 0.17 -3.68 2.30
N PHE A 97 1.33 -3.12 1.92
CA PHE A 97 1.85 -3.34 0.57
C PHE A 97 2.24 -4.81 0.33
N GLU A 98 2.79 -5.49 1.34
CA GLU A 98 3.06 -6.93 1.29
C GLU A 98 1.76 -7.73 1.10
N LYS A 99 0.68 -7.39 1.81
CA LYS A 99 -0.66 -7.98 1.61
C LYS A 99 -1.20 -7.71 0.20
N ALA A 100 -1.05 -6.48 -0.31
CA ALA A 100 -1.43 -6.14 -1.69
C ALA A 100 -0.64 -6.97 -2.73
N PHE A 101 0.66 -7.17 -2.51
CA PHE A 101 1.48 -8.04 -3.35
C PHE A 101 0.93 -9.47 -3.37
N TYR A 102 0.63 -10.08 -2.22
CA TYR A 102 0.09 -11.44 -2.18
C TYR A 102 -1.30 -11.57 -2.82
N SER A 103 -2.10 -10.51 -2.80
CA SER A 103 -3.39 -10.47 -3.51
C SER A 103 -3.22 -10.45 -5.04
N LYS A 104 -2.15 -9.83 -5.55
CA LYS A 104 -1.84 -9.75 -6.99
C LYS A 104 -0.34 -9.86 -7.28
N PRO A 105 0.27 -11.06 -7.18
CA PRO A 105 1.74 -11.24 -7.18
C PRO A 105 2.44 -10.89 -8.49
N GLU A 106 1.70 -10.82 -9.60
CA GLU A 106 2.24 -10.44 -10.90
C GLU A 106 2.45 -8.92 -11.04
N ASN A 107 1.79 -8.11 -10.18
CA ASN A 107 1.89 -6.66 -10.19
C ASN A 107 3.13 -6.21 -9.40
N CYS A 108 4.03 -5.47 -10.05
CA CYS A 108 5.24 -4.96 -9.41
C CYS A 108 5.01 -3.72 -8.53
N GLU A 109 3.86 -3.03 -8.67
CA GLU A 109 3.60 -1.76 -8.00
C GLU A 109 3.74 -1.83 -6.46
N PRO A 110 3.18 -2.83 -5.75
CA PRO A 110 3.35 -2.90 -4.30
C PRO A 110 4.82 -3.03 -3.89
N LEU A 111 5.63 -3.81 -4.62
CA LEU A 111 7.06 -3.97 -4.34
C LEU A 111 7.85 -2.68 -4.58
N LEU A 112 7.52 -1.94 -5.64
CA LEU A 112 8.12 -0.62 -5.90
C LEU A 112 7.78 0.37 -4.77
N LYS A 113 6.54 0.34 -4.28
CA LYS A 113 6.11 1.20 -3.16
C LYS A 113 6.79 0.81 -1.85
N VAL A 114 6.95 -0.49 -1.56
CA VAL A 114 7.70 -0.99 -0.39
C VAL A 114 9.16 -0.56 -0.45
N LEU A 115 9.79 -0.68 -1.63
CA LEU A 115 11.18 -0.25 -1.84
C LEU A 115 11.37 1.25 -1.55
N ASN A 116 10.39 2.08 -1.89
CA ASN A 116 10.44 3.52 -1.61
C ASN A 116 10.39 3.86 -0.11
N LEU A 117 9.99 2.92 0.75
CA LEU A 117 10.03 3.08 2.21
C LEU A 117 11.41 2.74 2.81
N TYR A 118 12.38 2.33 1.98
CA TYR A 118 13.73 2.05 2.43
C TYR A 118 14.41 3.34 2.89
N ASP A 119 14.94 3.34 4.12
CA ASP A 119 15.68 4.47 4.66
C ASP A 119 17.15 4.40 4.28
N THR A 120 17.63 5.34 3.47
CA THR A 120 19.04 5.38 3.06
C THR A 120 19.97 5.99 4.10
N GLU A 121 19.42 6.71 5.09
CA GLU A 121 20.21 7.41 6.10
C GLU A 121 20.36 6.55 7.37
N MET A 122 19.32 5.81 7.73
CA MET A 122 19.29 5.00 8.94
C MET A 122 19.09 3.50 8.63
N ASN A 123 19.90 2.65 9.27
CA ASN A 123 19.77 1.20 9.10
C ASN A 123 18.70 0.61 10.04
N PHE A 124 17.43 0.78 9.68
CA PHE A 124 16.31 0.23 10.45
C PHE A 124 16.08 -1.27 10.20
N PRO A 125 15.54 -2.02 11.18
CA PRO A 125 15.07 -3.40 10.95
C PRO A 125 14.06 -3.50 9.79
N THR A 126 13.28 -2.45 9.54
CA THR A 126 12.36 -2.36 8.40
C THR A 126 13.05 -2.43 7.05
N ASN A 127 14.28 -1.94 6.92
CA ASN A 127 15.05 -2.03 5.66
C ASN A 127 15.34 -3.49 5.31
N LYS A 128 15.67 -4.32 6.30
CA LYS A 128 15.85 -5.76 6.09
C LYS A 128 14.55 -6.42 5.66
N LYS A 129 13.42 -6.06 6.28
CA LYS A 129 12.09 -6.57 5.89
C LYS A 129 11.75 -6.19 4.44
N ILE A 130 12.00 -4.93 4.05
CA ILE A 130 11.79 -4.43 2.68
C ILE A 130 12.55 -5.28 1.66
N LEU A 131 13.86 -5.49 1.88
CA LEU A 131 14.68 -6.28 0.96
C LEU A 131 14.23 -7.74 0.90
N ASN A 132 13.82 -8.34 2.03
CA ASN A 132 13.29 -9.71 2.05
C ASN A 132 11.98 -9.84 1.25
N ILE A 133 11.05 -8.89 1.38
CA ILE A 133 9.80 -8.86 0.60
C ILE A 133 10.11 -8.79 -0.89
N ILE A 134 11.06 -7.94 -1.28
CA ILE A 134 11.47 -7.77 -2.68
C ILE A 134 12.08 -9.05 -3.22
N ASP A 135 13.00 -9.67 -2.48
CA ASP A 135 13.67 -10.90 -2.90
C ASP A 135 12.67 -12.03 -3.15
N LEU A 136 11.72 -12.24 -2.23
CA LEU A 136 10.65 -13.21 -2.39
C LEU A 136 9.74 -12.88 -3.58
N GLY A 137 9.44 -11.59 -3.80
CA GLY A 137 8.53 -11.14 -4.84
C GLY A 137 9.11 -11.18 -6.26
N LEU A 138 10.43 -11.12 -6.42
CA LEU A 138 11.12 -11.10 -7.72
C LEU A 138 10.82 -12.32 -8.60
N HIS A 139 10.43 -13.44 -8.01
CA HIS A 139 10.10 -14.65 -8.75
C HIS A 139 8.75 -14.56 -9.47
N SER A 140 7.81 -13.79 -8.92
CA SER A 140 6.39 -13.80 -9.34
C SER A 140 5.97 -12.63 -10.22
N ILE A 141 6.69 -11.49 -10.17
CA ILE A 141 6.33 -10.29 -10.94
C ILE A 141 6.59 -10.44 -12.45
N LYS A 142 5.73 -9.81 -13.26
CA LYS A 142 5.87 -9.74 -14.73
C LYS A 142 6.94 -8.74 -15.16
N GLU A 143 6.89 -7.52 -14.62
CA GLU A 143 7.73 -6.38 -15.02
C GLU A 143 8.96 -6.27 -14.09
N LYS A 144 9.87 -7.24 -14.21
CA LYS A 144 11.09 -7.32 -13.37
C LYS A 144 12.02 -6.15 -13.64
N SER A 145 12.06 -5.68 -14.89
CA SER A 145 12.92 -4.56 -15.30
C SER A 145 12.74 -3.33 -14.41
N LYS A 146 11.49 -2.94 -14.12
CA LYS A 146 11.18 -1.78 -13.28
C LYS A 146 11.76 -1.90 -11.87
N LEU A 147 11.56 -3.06 -11.23
CA LEU A 147 12.05 -3.28 -9.89
C LEU A 147 13.58 -3.35 -9.84
N TYR A 148 14.22 -3.96 -10.85
CA TYR A 148 15.67 -3.98 -10.95
C TYR A 148 16.28 -2.57 -11.18
N TYR A 149 15.65 -1.72 -11.98
CA TYR A 149 16.08 -0.32 -12.10
C TYR A 149 15.98 0.41 -10.76
N SER A 150 14.88 0.24 -10.02
CA SER A 150 14.74 0.85 -8.70
C SER A 150 15.75 0.32 -7.68
N LEU A 151 16.09 -0.97 -7.70
CA LEU A 151 17.13 -1.56 -6.86
C LEU A 151 18.52 -1.01 -7.22
N SER A 152 18.83 -0.87 -8.50
CA SER A 152 20.07 -0.25 -8.97
C SER A 152 20.22 1.17 -8.40
N GLU A 153 19.18 1.98 -8.49
CA GLU A 153 19.17 3.34 -7.96
C GLU A 153 19.30 3.37 -6.43
N LEU A 154 18.64 2.45 -5.71
CA LEU A 154 18.82 2.32 -4.26
C LEU A 154 20.28 2.01 -3.92
N TYR A 155 20.87 0.98 -4.53
CA TYR A 155 22.24 0.58 -4.24
C TYR A 155 23.26 1.65 -4.58
N LYS A 156 23.01 2.42 -5.64
CA LYS A 156 23.79 3.62 -5.96
C LYS A 156 23.72 4.67 -4.85
N LYS A 157 22.52 4.96 -4.33
CA LYS A 157 22.32 5.94 -3.24
C LYS A 157 23.04 5.56 -1.95
N ILE A 158 23.09 4.27 -1.61
CA ILE A 158 23.79 3.78 -0.42
C ILE A 158 25.29 3.49 -0.67
N GLY A 159 25.84 3.87 -1.83
CA GLY A 159 27.25 3.75 -2.16
C GLY A 159 27.72 2.34 -2.55
N ASN A 160 26.81 1.40 -2.82
CA ASN A 160 27.13 0.04 -3.25
C ASN A 160 27.14 -0.06 -4.79
N GLU A 161 28.22 0.42 -5.41
CA GLU A 161 28.39 0.43 -6.87
C GLU A 161 28.33 -0.97 -7.49
N LYS A 162 28.85 -1.99 -6.79
CA LYS A 162 28.86 -3.37 -7.29
C LYS A 162 27.44 -3.88 -7.50
N GLN A 163 26.58 -3.78 -6.47
CA GLN A 163 25.19 -4.23 -6.58
C GLN A 163 24.38 -3.34 -7.52
N SER A 164 24.65 -2.02 -7.53
CA SER A 164 24.02 -1.12 -8.50
C SER A 164 24.26 -1.58 -9.94
N ASN A 165 25.52 -1.79 -10.33
CA ASN A 165 25.88 -2.23 -11.68
C ASN A 165 25.32 -3.62 -12.02
N GLU A 166 25.21 -4.52 -11.04
CA GLU A 166 24.62 -5.84 -11.22
C GLU A 166 23.12 -5.74 -11.53
N PHE A 167 22.36 -4.98 -10.73
CA PHE A 167 20.93 -4.79 -10.95
C PHE A 167 20.63 -4.01 -12.23
N LEU A 168 21.48 -3.05 -12.63
CA LEU A 168 21.34 -2.38 -13.92
C LEU A 168 21.40 -3.36 -15.09
N LYS A 169 22.37 -4.29 -15.09
CA LYS A 169 22.49 -5.32 -16.12
C LYS A 169 21.28 -6.26 -16.14
N LEU A 170 20.76 -6.63 -14.97
CA LEU A 170 19.54 -7.45 -14.85
C LEU A 170 18.31 -6.71 -15.37
N ALA A 171 18.21 -5.41 -15.11
CA ALA A 171 17.12 -4.56 -15.58
C ALA A 171 17.10 -4.50 -17.11
N GLU A 172 18.24 -4.19 -17.75
CA GLU A 172 18.36 -4.14 -19.21
C GLU A 172 18.04 -5.49 -19.87
N LYS A 173 18.54 -6.59 -19.28
CA LYS A 173 18.25 -7.94 -19.78
C LYS A 173 16.77 -8.28 -19.68
N SER A 174 16.09 -7.86 -18.62
CA SER A 174 14.66 -8.12 -18.41
C SER A 174 13.81 -7.25 -19.33
N ALA A 175 14.14 -5.97 -19.48
CA ALA A 175 13.42 -5.05 -20.38
C ALA A 175 13.43 -5.54 -21.85
N ARG A 176 14.54 -6.12 -22.31
CA ARG A 176 14.62 -6.73 -23.65
C ARG A 176 13.69 -7.92 -23.83
N LYS A 177 13.46 -8.70 -22.77
CA LYS A 177 12.56 -9.87 -22.79
C LYS A 177 11.10 -9.48 -22.65
N GLU A 178 10.80 -8.42 -21.91
CA GLU A 178 9.44 -7.92 -21.67
C GLU A 178 8.86 -7.18 -22.90
N ASN A 179 9.74 -6.62 -23.75
CA ASN A 179 9.36 -5.93 -24.99
C ASN A 179 9.29 -6.86 -26.24
N GLN A 180 9.40 -8.18 -26.06
CA GLN A 180 9.30 -9.20 -27.11
C GLN A 180 8.00 -9.97 -26.97
#